data_AF-A0A2D4WJL3-F1
#
_entry.id   AF-A0A2D4WJL3-F1
#
_cell.length_a   1.000
_cell.length_b   1.000
_cell.length_c   1.000
_cell.angle_alpha   90.00
_cell.angle_beta   90.00
_cell.angle_gamma   90.00
#
_symmetry.space_group_name_H-M   'P 1'
#
loop_
_entity.id
_entity.type
_entity.pdbx_description
1 polymer ?
#
loop_
_entity_poly.entity_id
_entity_poly.type
_entity_poly.pdbx_seq_one_letter_code
_entity_poly.pdbx_strand_id
1 'polypeptide(L)'
;MTAITAGAPSSNFFLDGNFSPVHEERDAEDMEVIGTIPADLQGHFLRVGPNPVYIFSEEAYHTFDGDGIIHSIEFRDGKARCRNRFIQNEGFKL
;
A
#
# COMPACT_ATOMS: atom_id res chain seq x y z
N MET A 1 2.29 -20.71 -8.42
CA MET A 1 2.32 -19.40 -7.76
C MET A 1 3.70 -18.82 -7.98
N THR A 2 3.77 -17.70 -8.67
CA THR A 2 5.03 -16.98 -8.85
C THR A 2 4.99 -15.80 -7.90
N ALA A 3 5.93 -15.73 -6.97
CA ALA A 3 6.09 -14.53 -6.16
C ALA A 3 6.74 -13.48 -7.04
N ILE A 4 5.99 -12.44 -7.44
CA ILE A 4 6.60 -11.26 -8.06
C ILE A 4 7.21 -10.44 -6.92
N THR A 5 8.51 -10.18 -7.02
CA THR A 5 9.23 -9.35 -6.08
C THR A 5 8.80 -7.89 -6.27
N ALA A 6 8.55 -7.18 -5.17
CA ALA A 6 8.28 -5.75 -5.19
C ALA A 6 9.36 -5.01 -6.00
N GLY A 7 8.95 -4.17 -6.96
CA GLY A 7 9.86 -3.44 -7.85
C GLY A 7 10.60 -4.26 -8.90
N ALA A 8 10.35 -5.58 -9.03
CA ALA A 8 10.87 -6.34 -10.16
C ALA A 8 10.10 -6.01 -11.45
N PRO A 9 10.78 -5.98 -12.62
CA PRO A 9 10.11 -5.75 -13.89
C PRO A 9 9.06 -6.83 -14.17
N SER A 10 7.89 -6.40 -14.65
CA SER A 10 6.82 -7.31 -15.09
C SER A 10 6.39 -7.00 -16.52
N SER A 11 5.94 -8.03 -17.23
CA SER A 11 5.30 -7.88 -18.55
C SER A 11 3.87 -7.36 -18.45
N ASN A 12 3.24 -7.45 -17.26
CA ASN A 12 1.92 -6.90 -16.99
C ASN A 12 2.04 -5.49 -16.40
N PHE A 13 1.41 -4.52 -17.06
CA PHE A 13 1.36 -3.12 -16.64
C PHE A 13 0.91 -2.93 -15.18
N PHE A 14 -0.03 -3.73 -14.68
CA PHE A 14 -0.57 -3.63 -13.33
C PHE A 14 0.33 -4.25 -12.26
N LEU A 15 1.50 -4.78 -12.64
CA LEU A 15 2.47 -5.42 -11.73
C LEU A 15 3.87 -4.81 -11.88
N ASP A 16 4.02 -3.79 -12.74
CA ASP A 16 5.31 -3.18 -13.07
C ASP A 16 5.46 -1.76 -12.49
N GLY A 17 6.71 -1.37 -12.22
CA GLY A 17 7.06 -0.03 -11.75
C GLY A 17 6.23 0.43 -10.53
N ASN A 18 5.50 1.54 -10.68
CA ASN A 18 4.68 2.11 -9.60
C ASN A 18 3.45 1.25 -9.24
N PHE A 19 3.09 0.27 -10.07
CA PHE A 19 2.03 -0.70 -9.79
C PHE A 19 2.58 -2.00 -9.22
N SER A 20 3.91 -2.12 -9.05
CA SER A 20 4.49 -3.33 -8.48
C SER A 20 3.98 -3.57 -7.05
N PRO A 21 3.77 -4.84 -6.66
CA PRO A 21 3.22 -5.17 -5.35
C PRO A 21 4.09 -4.66 -4.19
N VAL A 22 3.46 -4.16 -3.14
CA VAL A 22 4.10 -3.83 -1.85
C VAL A 22 3.83 -4.95 -0.87
N HIS A 23 4.89 -5.66 -0.44
CA HIS A 23 4.77 -6.80 0.48
C HIS A 23 4.87 -6.42 1.96
N GLU A 24 5.41 -5.24 2.24
CA GLU A 24 5.69 -4.81 3.61
C GLU A 24 4.54 -4.00 4.19
N GLU A 25 4.02 -4.43 5.33
CA GLU A 25 3.28 -3.57 6.25
C GLU A 25 4.28 -2.78 7.09
N ARG A 26 4.10 -1.47 7.18
CA ARG A 26 5.01 -0.55 7.86
C ARG A 26 4.29 0.30 8.90
N ASP A 27 5.05 0.71 9.90
CA ASP A 27 4.73 1.79 10.82
C ASP A 27 5.88 2.80 10.75
N ALA A 28 5.60 3.98 10.21
CA ALA A 28 6.57 5.06 10.07
C ALA A 28 6.11 6.25 10.91
N GLU A 29 6.79 6.47 12.04
CA GLU A 29 6.37 7.45 13.05
C GLU A 29 6.91 8.87 12.83
N ASP A 30 8.02 9.02 12.11
CA ASP A 30 8.73 10.29 11.94
C ASP A 30 8.90 10.61 10.45
N MET A 31 7.80 10.90 9.77
CA MET A 31 7.86 11.27 8.37
C MET A 31 8.50 12.64 8.17
N GLU A 32 9.34 12.75 7.15
CA GLU A 32 9.89 14.04 6.74
C GLU A 32 8.76 14.98 6.32
N VAL A 33 8.78 16.20 6.85
CA VAL A 33 7.82 17.26 6.50
C VAL A 33 8.60 18.39 5.84
N ILE A 34 8.27 18.64 4.57
CA ILE A 34 8.77 19.80 3.83
C ILE A 34 7.76 20.93 3.98
N GLY A 35 8.12 22.00 4.70
CA GLY A 35 7.21 23.08 5.07
C GLY A 35 6.62 22.87 6.46
N THR A 36 5.32 23.14 6.63
CA THR A 36 4.65 23.09 7.95
C THR A 36 3.27 22.45 7.85
N ILE A 37 3.02 21.44 8.70
CA ILE A 37 1.67 20.90 8.94
C ILE A 37 0.99 21.81 9.99
N PRO A 38 -0.23 22.32 9.75
CA PRO A 38 -0.96 23.11 10.74
C PRO A 38 -1.14 22.36 12.07
N ALA A 39 -0.85 23.03 13.19
CA ALA A 39 -0.90 22.39 14.52
C ALA A 39 -2.32 22.03 14.97
N ASP A 40 -3.33 22.68 14.39
CA ASP A 40 -4.75 22.41 14.62
C ASP A 40 -5.32 21.29 13.73
N LEU A 41 -4.56 20.82 12.74
CA LEU A 41 -4.95 19.64 11.95
C LEU A 41 -4.71 18.37 12.75
N GLN A 42 -5.79 17.72 13.17
CA GLN A 42 -5.76 16.45 13.87
C GLN A 42 -6.71 15.44 13.23
N GLY A 43 -6.19 14.26 12.88
CA GLY A 43 -7.01 13.20 12.33
C GLY A 43 -6.25 12.24 11.43
N HIS A 44 -6.99 11.46 10.66
CA HIS A 44 -6.43 10.47 9.75
C HIS A 44 -6.95 10.67 8.33
N PHE A 45 -6.03 10.59 7.37
CA PHE A 45 -6.35 10.36 5.97
C PHE A 45 -6.15 8.88 5.66
N LEU A 46 -7.19 8.21 5.14
CA LEU A 46 -7.13 6.81 4.75
C LEU A 46 -7.45 6.66 3.27
N ARG A 47 -6.72 5.77 2.59
CA ARG A 47 -7.05 5.27 1.26
C ARG A 47 -6.90 3.75 1.22
N VAL A 48 -7.73 3.11 0.40
CA VAL A 48 -7.58 1.70 0.07
C VAL A 48 -7.18 1.57 -1.39
N GLY A 49 -6.30 0.63 -1.69
CA GLY A 49 -5.91 0.28 -3.06
C GLY A 49 -5.70 -1.22 -3.21
N PRO A 50 -5.75 -1.73 -4.44
CA PRO A 50 -5.43 -3.13 -4.70
C PRO A 50 -3.92 -3.36 -4.62
N ASN A 51 -3.53 -4.44 -3.97
CA ASN A 51 -2.14 -4.87 -3.83
C ASN A 51 -2.12 -6.40 -3.70
N PRO A 52 -1.78 -7.14 -4.76
CA PRO A 52 -1.89 -8.59 -4.75
C PRO A 52 -0.83 -9.20 -3.84
N VAL A 53 -1.27 -10.03 -2.90
CA VAL A 53 -0.40 -10.91 -2.10
C VAL A 53 -0.04 -12.15 -2.92
N TYR A 54 -1.01 -12.67 -3.68
CA TYR A 54 -0.86 -13.83 -4.55
C TYR A 54 -1.12 -13.47 -6.00
N ILE A 55 -0.25 -13.93 -6.89
CA ILE A 55 -0.41 -13.81 -8.35
C ILE A 55 -0.47 -15.22 -8.94
N PHE A 56 -1.65 -15.60 -9.41
CA PHE A 56 -1.89 -16.92 -10.01
C PHE A 56 -1.48 -16.97 -11.49
N SER A 57 -1.67 -15.86 -12.21
CA SER A 57 -1.25 -15.67 -13.59
C SER A 57 -0.84 -14.21 -13.79
N GLU A 58 0.41 -13.97 -14.12
CA GLU A 58 0.91 -12.62 -14.42
C GLU A 58 0.21 -12.04 -15.65
N GLU A 59 0.02 -12.81 -16.72
CA GLU A 59 -0.61 -12.34 -17.96
C GLU A 59 -2.09 -11.96 -17.77
N ALA A 60 -2.81 -12.70 -16.90
CA ALA A 60 -4.24 -12.48 -16.70
C ALA A 60 -4.57 -11.50 -15.56
N TYR A 61 -3.58 -11.02 -14.80
CA TYR A 61 -3.82 -10.18 -13.64
C TYR A 61 -4.43 -8.83 -14.04
N HIS A 62 -5.52 -8.45 -13.38
CA HIS A 62 -6.10 -7.12 -13.48
C HIS A 62 -5.98 -6.38 -12.14
N THR A 63 -5.83 -5.05 -12.15
CA THR A 63 -5.66 -4.27 -10.92
C THR A 63 -6.82 -4.45 -9.91
N PHE A 64 -8.02 -4.83 -10.35
CA PHE A 64 -9.15 -5.06 -9.43
C PHE A 64 -9.12 -6.42 -8.71
N ASP A 65 -8.18 -7.30 -9.07
CA ASP A 65 -8.04 -8.62 -8.45
C ASP A 65 -7.13 -8.61 -7.21
N GLY A 66 -6.39 -7.52 -6.98
CA GLY A 66 -5.45 -7.42 -5.87
C GLY A 66 -6.13 -7.30 -4.50
N ASP A 67 -5.46 -7.82 -3.47
CA ASP A 67 -5.94 -7.72 -2.09
C ASP A 67 -6.02 -6.27 -1.63
N GLY A 68 -6.99 -5.96 -0.76
CA GLY A 68 -7.14 -4.60 -0.24
C GLY A 68 -6.03 -4.27 0.75
N ILE A 69 -5.23 -3.26 0.45
CA ILE A 69 -4.30 -2.65 1.42
C ILE A 69 -4.76 -1.24 1.77
N ILE A 70 -4.86 -0.95 3.07
CA ILE A 70 -5.18 0.38 3.59
C ILE A 70 -3.87 1.10 3.84
N HIS A 71 -3.74 2.32 3.31
CA HIS A 71 -2.70 3.27 3.69
C HIS A 71 -3.32 4.39 4.52
N SER A 72 -2.69 4.72 5.64
CA SER A 72 -3.13 5.79 6.52
C SER A 72 -2.01 6.80 6.75
N ILE A 73 -2.39 8.08 6.82
CA ILE A 73 -1.55 9.14 7.37
C ILE A 73 -2.29 9.74 8.58
N GLU A 74 -1.69 9.65 9.77
CA GLU A 74 -2.14 10.38 10.95
C GLU A 74 -1.46 11.74 10.99
N PHE A 75 -2.23 12.80 11.26
CA PHE A 75 -1.74 14.13 11.55
C PHE A 75 -2.02 14.46 13.02
N ARG A 76 -0.99 14.91 13.73
CA ARG A 76 -1.10 15.35 15.13
C ARG A 76 0.06 16.27 15.49
N ASP A 77 -0.23 17.42 16.09
CA ASP A 77 0.76 18.37 16.63
C ASP A 77 1.87 18.75 15.62
N GLY A 78 1.47 18.98 14.36
CA GLY A 78 2.41 19.31 13.28
C GLY A 78 3.26 18.14 12.76
N LYS A 79 2.99 16.91 13.19
CA LYS A 79 3.68 15.68 12.75
C LYS A 79 2.78 14.80 11.89
N ALA A 80 3.41 13.96 11.08
CA ALA A 80 2.74 12.95 10.27
C ALA A 80 3.30 11.55 10.58
N ARG A 81 2.40 10.57 10.71
CA ARG A 81 2.74 9.14 10.82
C ARG A 81 2.09 8.37 9.69
N CYS A 82 2.84 7.50 9.01
CA CYS A 82 2.33 6.66 7.94
C CYS A 82 2.22 5.21 8.40
N ARG A 83 1.13 4.54 8.05
CA ARG A 83 0.97 3.09 8.25
C ARG A 83 0.27 2.46 7.07
N ASN A 84 0.55 1.19 6.81
CA ASN A 84 -0.22 0.38 5.88
C ASN A 84 -0.51 -1.01 6.44
N ARG A 85 -1.72 -1.53 6.15
CA ARG A 85 -2.16 -2.86 6.56
C ARG A 85 -3.04 -3.52 5.50
N PHE A 86 -2.84 -4.81 5.30
CA PHE A 86 -3.73 -5.64 4.50
C PHE A 86 -5.05 -5.89 5.21
N ILE A 87 -6.13 -5.90 4.44
CA ILE A 87 -7.44 -6.28 4.91
C ILE A 87 -7.46 -7.81 5.04
N GLN A 88 -7.63 -8.27 6.28
CA GLN A 88 -7.62 -9.69 6.66
C GLN A 88 -8.95 -10.41 6.30
N ASN A 89 -9.35 -10.34 5.03
CA ASN A 89 -10.51 -11.07 4.50
C ASN A 89 -10.12 -12.52 4.10
N GLU A 90 -11.08 -13.32 3.63
CA GLU A 90 -10.82 -14.71 3.26
C GLU A 90 -9.93 -14.86 2.02
N GLY A 91 -9.96 -13.89 1.09
CA GLY A 91 -9.09 -13.90 -0.10
C GLY A 91 -7.63 -13.64 0.24
N PHE A 92 -7.36 -12.77 1.20
CA PHE A 92 -6.01 -12.52 1.70
C PHE A 92 -5.40 -13.73 2.41
N LYS A 93 -6.24 -14.50 3.13
CA LYS A 93 -5.82 -15.64 3.97
C LYS A 93 -5.69 -16.97 3.22
N LEU A 94 -5.82 -16.96 1.89
CA LEU A 94 -5.66 -18.14 1.04
C LEU A 94 -4.36 -18.89 1.31
#